data_AF-A0A3N5PPL4-F1
#
_entry.id   AF-A0A3N5PPL4-F1
#
_cell.length_a   1.000
_cell.length_b   1.000
_cell.length_c   1.000
_cell.angle_alpha   90.00
_cell.angle_beta   90.00
_cell.angle_gamma   90.00
#
_symmetry.space_group_name_H-M   'P 1'
#
loop_
_entity.id
_entity.type
_entity.pdbx_description
1 polymer ?
#
loop_
_entity_poly.entity_id
_entity_poly.type
_entity_poly.pdbx_seq_one_letter_code
_entity_poly.pdbx_strand_id
1 'polypeptide(L)'
;MFLFLVHLGVGISLVLVWVGREAGVKFFRFNAGTAVLLIAIGFALRPQPDNPTSLYRAAIGSLVLAEAALVVYWATIGRMLARIRPALLWSAVGFGLISVTLQALDISRDAPGLMPLLTVASFLSSVALLGGACGAMVLGHWYLVVPSLDVRHLQSIVRLHIGSTLVRVLVVATAVMIAVVSWEPGVPNFERYIFSIDGIFFWQRVAFGLAGPAVLSYMTWETAK
;
A
#
# COMPACT_ATOMS: atom_id res chain seq x y z
N MET A 1 -13.60 -0.44 -1.71
CA MET A 1 -13.10 -1.37 -0.68
C MET A 1 -12.00 -2.29 -1.21
N PHE A 2 -12.20 -2.97 -2.35
CA PHE A 2 -11.20 -3.83 -3.00
C PHE A 2 -9.76 -3.27 -3.04
N LEU A 3 -9.57 -2.12 -3.71
CA LEU A 3 -8.24 -1.51 -3.87
C LEU A 3 -7.53 -1.24 -2.53
N PHE A 4 -8.28 -0.79 -1.53
CA PHE A 4 -7.73 -0.53 -0.20
C PHE A 4 -7.17 -1.81 0.44
N LEU A 5 -7.95 -2.89 0.41
CA LEU A 5 -7.54 -4.18 0.98
C LEU A 5 -6.34 -4.78 0.25
N VAL A 6 -6.31 -4.70 -1.09
CA VAL A 6 -5.18 -5.16 -1.89
C VAL A 6 -3.93 -4.33 -1.60
N HIS A 7 -4.04 -3.00 -1.59
CA HIS A 7 -2.89 -2.14 -1.33
C HIS A 7 -2.32 -2.37 0.07
N LEU A 8 -3.19 -2.54 1.08
CA LEU A 8 -2.76 -2.87 2.44
C LEU A 8 -2.11 -4.25 2.53
N GLY A 9 -2.71 -5.29 1.92
CA GLY A 9 -2.16 -6.64 1.93
C GLY A 9 -0.79 -6.74 1.23
N VAL A 10 -0.66 -6.14 0.04
CA VAL A 10 0.62 -6.02 -0.67
C VAL A 10 1.61 -5.14 0.11
N GLY A 11 1.13 -4.11 0.79
CA GLY A 11 1.95 -3.25 1.64
C GLY A 11 2.55 -4.00 2.83
N ILE A 12 1.76 -4.85 3.48
CA ILE A 12 2.22 -5.70 4.58
C ILE A 12 3.26 -6.71 4.08
N SER A 13 3.04 -7.34 2.91
CA SER A 13 4.04 -8.26 2.36
C SER A 13 5.36 -7.56 1.99
N LEU A 14 5.30 -6.31 1.52
CA LEU A 14 6.48 -5.47 1.31
C LEU A 14 7.23 -5.21 2.62
N VAL A 15 6.52 -4.88 3.71
CA VAL A 15 7.13 -4.68 5.03
C VAL A 15 7.83 -5.93 5.54
N LEU A 16 7.26 -7.12 5.30
CA LEU A 16 7.89 -8.38 5.71
C LEU A 16 9.24 -8.63 5.04
N VAL A 17 9.50 -8.08 3.85
CA VAL A 17 10.83 -8.15 3.21
C VAL A 17 11.84 -7.28 3.95
N TRP A 18 11.38 -6.20 4.56
CA TRP A 18 12.20 -5.17 5.19
C TRP A 18 12.52 -5.46 6.66
N VAL A 19 11.65 -6.21 7.35
CA VAL A 19 11.85 -6.60 8.75
C VAL A 19 12.79 -7.81 8.84
N GLY A 20 13.81 -7.71 9.70
CA GLY A 20 14.77 -8.77 9.96
C GLY A 20 14.13 -10.01 10.60
N ARG A 21 14.78 -11.17 10.43
CA ARG A 21 14.30 -12.45 10.99
C ARG A 21 14.21 -12.46 12.53
N GLU A 22 14.90 -11.52 13.16
CA GLU A 22 14.93 -11.29 14.61
C GLU A 22 13.56 -10.99 15.21
N ALA A 23 12.60 -10.45 14.42
CA ALA A 23 11.21 -10.25 14.84
C ALA A 23 10.50 -11.57 15.21
N GLY A 24 11.06 -12.71 14.79
CA GLY A 24 10.63 -14.04 15.20
C GLY A 24 9.46 -14.59 14.40
N VAL A 25 9.31 -15.92 14.46
CA VAL A 25 8.37 -16.70 13.62
C VAL A 25 6.91 -16.23 13.79
N LYS A 26 6.51 -15.87 15.01
CA LYS A 26 5.14 -15.43 15.33
C LYS A 26 4.79 -14.11 14.63
N PHE A 27 5.72 -13.15 14.55
CA PHE A 27 5.53 -11.87 13.85
C PHE A 27 5.26 -12.10 12.36
N PHE A 28 6.11 -12.89 11.70
CA PHE A 28 5.95 -13.20 10.27
C PHE A 28 4.66 -13.97 10.01
N ARG A 29 4.29 -14.92 10.87
CA ARG A 29 3.06 -15.71 10.72
C ARG A 29 1.81 -14.85 10.86
N PHE A 30 1.79 -13.93 11.82
CA PHE A 30 0.68 -13.01 12.02
C PHE A 30 0.52 -12.08 10.81
N ASN A 31 1.57 -11.34 10.45
CA ASN A 31 1.52 -10.38 9.35
C ASN A 31 1.23 -11.02 8.00
N ALA A 32 1.85 -12.17 7.68
CA ALA A 32 1.56 -12.86 6.44
C ALA A 32 0.11 -13.38 6.40
N GLY A 33 -0.40 -13.91 7.52
CA GLY A 33 -1.80 -14.34 7.63
C GLY A 33 -2.78 -13.17 7.46
N THR A 34 -2.48 -12.02 8.05
CA THR A 34 -3.27 -10.78 7.86
C THR A 34 -3.27 -10.34 6.40
N ALA A 35 -2.12 -10.34 5.74
CA ALA A 35 -2.01 -9.94 4.34
C ALA A 35 -2.78 -10.89 3.40
N VAL A 36 -2.67 -12.21 3.61
CA VAL A 36 -3.50 -13.24 2.93
C VAL A 36 -4.98 -12.96 3.12
N LEU A 37 -5.42 -12.79 4.37
CA LEU A 37 -6.83 -12.54 4.66
C LEU A 37 -7.35 -11.27 3.97
N LEU A 38 -6.57 -10.19 3.98
CA LEU A 38 -6.95 -8.94 3.33
C LEU A 38 -7.09 -9.09 1.81
N ILE A 39 -6.13 -9.75 1.16
CA ILE A 39 -6.20 -9.98 -0.30
C ILE A 39 -7.35 -10.94 -0.64
N ALA A 40 -7.58 -11.99 0.16
CA ALA A 40 -8.72 -12.91 0.00
C ALA A 40 -10.07 -12.19 0.14
N ILE A 41 -10.25 -11.33 1.14
CA ILE A 41 -11.44 -10.47 1.27
C ILE A 41 -11.51 -9.49 0.10
N GLY A 42 -10.36 -8.96 -0.35
CA GLY A 42 -10.25 -8.18 -1.57
C GLY A 42 -10.88 -8.91 -2.76
N PHE A 43 -10.49 -10.16 -3.01
CA PHE A 43 -11.09 -10.96 -4.08
C PHE A 43 -12.60 -11.12 -3.95
N ALA A 44 -13.13 -11.30 -2.73
CA ALA A 44 -14.56 -11.40 -2.50
C ALA A 44 -15.31 -10.09 -2.82
N LEU A 45 -14.66 -8.94 -2.59
CA LEU A 45 -15.22 -7.60 -2.84
C LEU A 45 -14.82 -7.01 -4.19
N ARG A 46 -14.20 -7.79 -5.07
CA ARG A 46 -13.70 -7.29 -6.36
C ARG A 46 -14.86 -6.91 -7.28
N PRO A 47 -14.77 -5.78 -8.01
CA PRO A 47 -15.71 -5.49 -9.08
C PRO A 47 -15.67 -6.59 -10.15
N GLN A 48 -16.83 -6.96 -10.69
CA GLN A 48 -16.93 -7.91 -11.81
C GLN A 48 -17.44 -7.15 -13.04
N PRO A 49 -16.54 -6.65 -13.91
CA PRO A 49 -16.95 -5.97 -15.13
C PRO A 49 -17.50 -6.98 -16.14
N ASP A 50 -18.56 -6.61 -16.86
CA ASP A 50 -19.17 -7.47 -17.89
C ASP A 50 -18.21 -7.81 -19.02
N ASN A 51 -17.36 -6.84 -19.41
CA ASN A 51 -16.35 -6.98 -20.47
C ASN A 51 -14.95 -6.65 -19.93
N PRO A 52 -14.25 -7.60 -19.27
CA PRO A 52 -12.94 -7.35 -18.68
C PRO A 52 -11.86 -7.17 -19.76
N THR A 53 -11.10 -6.08 -19.67
CA THR A 53 -9.93 -5.82 -20.51
C THR A 53 -8.81 -6.83 -20.28
N SER A 54 -7.84 -6.88 -21.21
CA SER A 54 -6.62 -7.67 -21.05
C SER A 54 -5.80 -7.20 -19.84
N LEU A 55 -5.70 -5.89 -19.62
CA LEU A 55 -5.01 -5.30 -18.46
C LEU A 55 -5.68 -5.72 -17.14
N TYR A 56 -7.01 -5.64 -17.05
CA TYR A 56 -7.74 -6.11 -15.88
C TYR A 56 -7.46 -7.60 -15.60
N ARG A 57 -7.55 -8.47 -16.61
CA ARG A 57 -7.29 -9.91 -16.46
C ARG A 57 -5.85 -10.19 -16.02
N ALA A 58 -4.87 -9.49 -16.61
CA ALA A 58 -3.47 -9.61 -16.22
C ALA A 58 -3.27 -9.15 -14.77
N ALA A 59 -3.89 -8.04 -14.38
CA ALA A 59 -3.78 -7.50 -13.03
C ALA A 59 -4.35 -8.46 -11.97
N ILE A 60 -5.52 -9.05 -12.25
CA ILE A 60 -6.13 -10.08 -11.39
C ILE A 60 -5.27 -11.35 -11.39
N GLY A 61 -4.76 -11.79 -12.54
CA GLY A 61 -3.87 -12.94 -12.63
C GLY A 61 -2.60 -12.77 -11.79
N SER A 62 -1.95 -11.60 -11.87
CA SER A 62 -0.82 -11.26 -11.01
C SER A 62 -1.21 -11.24 -9.54
N LEU A 63 -2.40 -10.73 -9.18
CA LEU A 63 -2.85 -10.75 -7.78
C LEU A 63 -3.05 -12.18 -7.27
N VAL A 64 -3.56 -13.09 -8.09
CA VAL A 64 -3.74 -14.51 -7.74
C VAL A 64 -2.38 -15.17 -7.50
N LEU A 65 -1.38 -14.88 -8.35
CA LEU A 65 -0.02 -15.38 -8.16
C LEU A 65 0.63 -14.82 -6.88
N ALA A 66 0.39 -13.54 -6.59
CA ALA A 66 0.86 -12.91 -5.36
C ALA A 66 0.25 -13.58 -4.12
N GLU A 67 -1.07 -13.78 -4.15
CA GLU A 67 -1.81 -14.42 -3.06
C GLU A 67 -1.38 -15.87 -2.87
N ALA A 68 -1.27 -16.65 -3.95
CA ALA A 68 -0.81 -18.04 -3.88
C ALA A 68 0.61 -18.14 -3.28
N ALA A 69 1.53 -17.28 -3.73
CA ALA A 69 2.88 -17.22 -3.17
C ALA A 69 2.87 -16.87 -1.67
N LEU A 70 1.99 -15.95 -1.26
CA LEU A 70 1.86 -15.52 0.13
C LEU A 70 1.20 -16.58 1.03
N VAL A 71 0.19 -17.30 0.52
CA VAL A 71 -0.43 -18.45 1.20
C VAL A 71 0.58 -19.56 1.42
N VAL A 72 1.37 -19.91 0.39
CA VAL A 72 2.43 -20.92 0.51
C VAL A 72 3.53 -20.44 1.47
N TYR A 73 3.92 -19.16 1.40
CA TYR A 73 4.83 -18.56 2.36
C TYR A 73 4.29 -18.73 3.78
N TRP A 74 3.06 -18.31 4.04
CA TRP A 74 2.41 -18.39 5.35
C TRP A 74 2.32 -19.82 5.88
N ALA A 75 1.88 -20.76 5.05
CA ALA A 75 1.74 -22.18 5.41
C ALA A 75 3.09 -22.86 5.70
N THR A 76 4.20 -22.34 5.16
CA THR A 76 5.53 -22.91 5.37
C THR A 76 6.28 -22.29 6.54
N ILE A 77 5.76 -21.25 7.19
CA ILE A 77 6.38 -20.64 8.39
C ILE A 77 6.42 -21.66 9.54
N GLY A 78 7.59 -21.81 10.18
CA GLY A 78 7.83 -22.78 11.26
C GLY A 78 8.13 -24.22 10.80
N ARG A 79 8.16 -24.49 9.49
CA ARG A 79 8.53 -25.80 8.90
C ARG A 79 9.95 -25.84 8.34
N MET A 80 10.42 -27.01 7.91
CA MET A 80 11.80 -27.25 7.43
C MET A 80 12.14 -26.58 6.07
N LEU A 81 11.16 -26.03 5.35
CA LEU A 81 11.33 -25.36 4.05
C LEU A 81 11.86 -23.91 4.17
N ALA A 82 12.84 -23.65 5.03
CA ALA A 82 13.35 -22.30 5.27
C ALA A 82 14.04 -21.67 4.05
N ARG A 83 14.57 -22.48 3.12
CA ARG A 83 15.35 -22.01 1.96
C ARG A 83 14.51 -21.33 0.86
N ILE A 84 13.26 -21.76 0.68
CA ILE A 84 12.37 -21.22 -0.37
C ILE A 84 11.60 -19.98 0.08
N ARG A 85 11.51 -19.71 1.39
CA ARG A 85 10.69 -18.62 1.95
C ARG A 85 11.05 -17.24 1.39
N PRO A 86 12.34 -16.86 1.24
CA PRO A 86 12.68 -15.57 0.65
C PRO A 86 12.15 -15.46 -0.77
N ALA A 87 12.30 -16.51 -1.58
CA ALA A 87 11.80 -16.52 -2.95
C ALA A 87 10.27 -16.38 -3.00
N LEU A 88 9.54 -17.10 -2.14
CA LEU A 88 8.08 -16.97 -2.06
C LEU A 88 7.64 -15.56 -1.68
N LEU A 89 8.29 -14.95 -0.68
CA LEU A 89 7.95 -13.61 -0.23
C LEU A 89 8.27 -12.56 -1.31
N TRP A 90 9.45 -12.65 -1.94
CA TRP A 90 9.81 -11.76 -3.05
C TRP A 90 8.88 -11.93 -4.25
N SER A 91 8.46 -13.15 -4.58
CA SER A 91 7.45 -13.40 -5.62
C SER A 91 6.11 -12.77 -5.26
N ALA A 92 5.65 -12.90 -4.00
CA ALA A 92 4.41 -12.30 -3.53
C ALA A 92 4.44 -10.77 -3.67
N VAL A 93 5.55 -10.14 -3.28
CA VAL A 93 5.74 -8.69 -3.44
C VAL A 93 5.80 -8.31 -4.92
N GLY A 94 6.60 -9.00 -5.72
CA GLY A 94 6.75 -8.71 -7.15
C GLY A 94 5.43 -8.79 -7.91
N PHE A 95 4.71 -9.89 -7.78
CA PHE A 95 3.40 -10.05 -8.41
C PHE A 95 2.34 -9.09 -7.85
N GLY A 96 2.40 -8.77 -6.55
CA GLY A 96 1.50 -7.79 -5.93
C GLY A 96 1.71 -6.38 -6.48
N LEU A 97 2.97 -5.94 -6.62
CA LEU A 97 3.31 -4.64 -7.20
C LEU A 97 2.97 -4.56 -8.69
N ILE A 98 3.21 -5.64 -9.45
CA ILE A 98 2.78 -5.75 -10.85
C ILE A 98 1.26 -5.62 -10.93
N SER A 99 0.51 -6.35 -10.11
CA SER A 99 -0.95 -6.27 -10.07
C SER A 99 -1.44 -4.85 -9.81
N VAL A 100 -0.94 -4.19 -8.77
CA VAL A 100 -1.33 -2.82 -8.41
C VAL A 100 -1.00 -1.83 -9.53
N THR A 101 0.14 -2.00 -10.20
CA THR A 101 0.53 -1.17 -11.34
C THR A 101 -0.40 -1.35 -12.53
N LEU A 102 -0.72 -2.60 -12.87
CA LEU A 102 -1.65 -2.92 -13.97
C LEU A 102 -3.07 -2.43 -13.66
N GLN A 103 -3.53 -2.50 -12.41
CA GLN A 103 -4.81 -1.92 -11.99
C GLN A 103 -4.83 -0.40 -12.16
N ALA A 104 -3.74 0.29 -11.80
CA ALA A 104 -3.63 1.72 -12.01
C ALA A 104 -3.72 2.09 -13.49
N LEU A 105 -2.95 1.40 -14.34
CA LEU A 105 -2.97 1.61 -15.79
C LEU A 105 -4.33 1.31 -16.42
N ASP A 106 -5.01 0.27 -15.95
CA ASP A 106 -6.35 -0.08 -16.45
C ASP A 106 -7.40 0.98 -16.10
N ILE A 107 -7.35 1.55 -14.89
CA ILE A 107 -8.26 2.60 -14.43
C ILE A 107 -8.00 3.93 -15.17
N SER A 108 -6.74 4.23 -15.47
CA SER A 108 -6.34 5.48 -16.12
C SER A 108 -6.16 5.39 -17.63
N ARG A 109 -6.65 4.32 -18.28
CA ARG A 109 -6.31 4.00 -19.68
C ARG A 109 -6.67 5.10 -20.68
N ASP A 110 -7.79 5.79 -20.43
CA ASP A 110 -8.32 6.85 -21.29
C ASP A 110 -7.93 8.25 -20.79
N ALA A 111 -7.12 8.33 -19.72
CA ALA A 111 -6.73 9.59 -19.12
C ALA A 111 -5.61 10.25 -19.95
N PRO A 112 -5.71 11.55 -20.25
CA PRO A 112 -4.74 12.24 -21.09
C PRO A 112 -3.41 12.51 -20.36
N GLY A 113 -2.34 12.67 -21.15
CA GLY A 113 -1.05 13.19 -20.68
C GLY A 113 -0.40 12.34 -19.59
N LEU A 114 -0.01 12.98 -18.47
CA LEU A 114 0.72 12.35 -17.37
C LEU A 114 -0.17 11.62 -16.35
N MET A 115 -1.49 11.60 -16.54
CA MET A 115 -2.43 11.00 -15.60
C MET A 115 -2.21 9.51 -15.33
N PRO A 116 -1.87 8.66 -16.32
CA PRO A 116 -1.57 7.25 -16.05
C PRO A 116 -0.36 7.08 -15.13
N LEU A 117 0.70 7.85 -15.34
CA LEU A 117 1.91 7.82 -14.51
C LEU A 117 1.60 8.27 -13.07
N LEU A 118 0.82 9.33 -12.91
CA LEU A 118 0.41 9.81 -11.59
C LEU A 118 -0.53 8.83 -10.88
N THR A 119 -1.37 8.11 -11.61
CA THR A 119 -2.22 7.05 -11.05
C THR A 119 -1.36 5.88 -10.54
N VAL A 120 -0.37 5.45 -11.32
CA VAL A 120 0.60 4.42 -10.89
C VAL A 120 1.37 4.88 -9.66
N ALA A 121 1.93 6.09 -9.67
CA ALA A 121 2.63 6.67 -8.52
C ALA A 121 1.73 6.75 -7.28
N SER A 122 0.45 7.11 -7.48
CA SER A 122 -0.55 7.14 -6.42
C SER A 122 -0.84 5.75 -5.84
N PHE A 123 -0.92 4.73 -6.67
CA PHE A 123 -1.21 3.37 -6.21
C PHE A 123 -0.02 2.78 -5.46
N LEU A 124 1.20 2.92 -6.00
CA LEU A 124 2.42 2.42 -5.37
C LEU A 124 2.75 3.13 -4.05
N SER A 125 2.59 4.47 -3.99
CA SER A 125 2.72 5.19 -2.72
C SER A 125 1.65 4.77 -1.70
N SER A 126 0.53 4.19 -2.12
CA SER A 126 -0.53 3.67 -1.23
C SER A 126 -0.09 2.39 -0.58
N VAL A 127 0.43 1.47 -1.39
CA VAL A 127 1.01 0.22 -0.93
C VAL A 127 2.08 0.50 0.13
N ALA A 128 3.00 1.42 -0.18
CA ALA A 128 4.08 1.78 0.75
C ALA A 128 3.57 2.48 2.02
N LEU A 129 2.63 3.43 1.90
CA LEU A 129 2.07 4.17 3.04
C LEU A 129 1.27 3.26 3.98
N LEU A 130 0.34 2.47 3.43
CA LEU A 130 -0.52 1.57 4.20
C LEU A 130 0.29 0.44 4.83
N GLY A 131 1.23 -0.13 4.07
CA GLY A 131 2.19 -1.11 4.56
C GLY A 131 3.03 -0.53 5.69
N GLY A 132 3.66 0.62 5.48
CA GLY A 132 4.51 1.29 6.47
C GLY A 132 3.77 1.65 7.76
N ALA A 133 2.55 2.19 7.66
CA ALA A 133 1.72 2.51 8.82
C ALA A 133 1.32 1.25 9.61
N CYS A 134 0.80 0.23 8.92
CA CYS A 134 0.41 -1.03 9.54
C CYS A 134 1.63 -1.74 10.16
N GLY A 135 2.74 -1.77 9.42
CA GLY A 135 4.02 -2.31 9.86
C GLY A 135 4.54 -1.63 11.12
N ALA A 136 4.53 -0.30 11.16
CA ALA A 136 4.95 0.46 12.34
C ALA A 136 4.06 0.16 13.56
N MET A 137 2.73 0.10 13.38
CA MET A 137 1.79 -0.23 14.46
C MET A 137 2.02 -1.63 15.02
N VAL A 138 2.10 -2.65 14.15
CA VAL A 138 2.30 -4.04 14.57
C VAL A 138 3.68 -4.23 15.19
N LEU A 139 4.72 -3.63 14.61
CA LEU A 139 6.07 -3.72 15.14
C LEU A 139 6.18 -3.03 16.49
N GLY A 140 5.57 -1.84 16.67
CA GLY A 140 5.51 -1.14 17.95
C GLY A 140 4.90 -1.99 19.08
N HIS A 141 3.83 -2.73 18.79
CA HIS A 141 3.28 -3.69 19.75
C HIS A 141 4.26 -4.84 20.05
N TRP A 142 4.99 -5.31 19.04
CA TRP A 142 5.96 -6.39 19.19
C TRP A 142 7.16 -6.00 20.06
N TYR A 143 7.58 -4.73 20.08
CA TYR A 143 8.60 -4.24 21.02
C TYR A 143 8.18 -4.34 22.49
N LEU A 144 6.87 -4.26 22.78
CA LEU A 144 6.36 -4.46 24.15
C LEU A 144 6.44 -5.93 24.58
N VAL A 145 6.36 -6.86 23.62
CA VAL A 145 6.38 -8.31 23.88
C VAL A 145 7.80 -8.86 23.83
N VAL A 146 8.66 -8.30 22.98
CA VAL A 146 10.06 -8.70 22.80
C VAL A 146 10.95 -7.46 22.95
N PRO A 147 11.31 -7.07 24.20
CA PRO A 147 12.08 -5.86 24.46
C PRO A 147 13.50 -5.87 23.89
N SER A 148 14.02 -7.05 23.52
CA SER A 148 15.38 -7.22 22.99
C SER A 148 15.51 -6.96 21.48
N LEU A 149 14.44 -6.50 20.81
CA LEU A 149 14.50 -6.18 19.39
C LEU A 149 15.38 -4.95 19.15
N ASP A 150 16.23 -5.01 18.13
CA ASP A 150 17.05 -3.86 17.74
C ASP A 150 16.16 -2.74 17.21
N VAL A 151 16.31 -1.53 17.77
CA VAL A 151 15.60 -0.29 17.38
C VAL A 151 15.74 0.03 15.89
N ARG A 152 16.78 -0.46 15.21
CA ARG A 152 16.98 -0.27 13.76
C ARG A 152 15.80 -0.74 12.92
N HIS A 153 15.07 -1.77 13.35
CA HIS A 153 13.89 -2.25 12.64
C HIS A 153 12.77 -1.21 12.66
N LEU A 154 12.51 -0.61 13.83
CA LEU A 154 11.54 0.46 13.98
C LEU A 154 11.95 1.68 13.16
N GLN A 155 13.20 2.14 13.28
CA GLN A 155 13.71 3.27 12.50
C GLN A 155 13.57 3.05 11.00
N SER A 156 13.83 1.83 10.52
CA SER A 156 13.73 1.48 9.10
C SER A 156 12.30 1.58 8.57
N ILE A 157 11.33 1.03 9.31
CA ILE A 157 9.90 1.10 8.95
C ILE A 157 9.35 2.52 9.08
N VAL A 158 9.79 3.28 10.09
CA VAL A 158 9.41 4.69 10.24
C VAL A 158 9.95 5.53 9.07
N ARG A 159 11.19 5.31 8.62
CA ARG A 159 11.73 5.97 7.42
C ARG A 159 10.93 5.62 6.17
N LEU A 160 10.53 4.35 6.00
CA LEU A 160 9.64 3.93 4.91
C LEU A 160 8.29 4.67 4.98
N HIS A 161 7.71 4.80 6.17
CA HIS A 161 6.45 5.52 6.37
C HIS A 161 6.56 7.03 6.10
N ILE A 162 7.63 7.68 6.57
CA ILE A 162 7.93 9.09 6.26
C ILE A 162 8.10 9.27 4.75
N GLY A 163 8.96 8.46 4.12
CA GLY A 163 9.25 8.55 2.69
C GLY A 163 8.00 8.35 1.84
N SER A 164 7.18 7.35 2.15
CA SER A 164 5.91 7.12 1.46
C SER A 164 4.90 8.24 1.69
N THR A 165 4.86 8.86 2.87
CA THR A 165 4.03 10.04 3.15
C THR A 165 4.46 11.24 2.32
N LEU A 166 5.77 11.50 2.20
CA LEU A 166 6.30 12.59 1.36
C LEU A 166 5.97 12.37 -0.12
N VAL A 167 6.21 11.16 -0.64
CA VAL A 167 5.83 10.82 -2.03
C VAL A 167 4.33 11.00 -2.24
N ARG A 168 3.52 10.57 -1.27
CA ARG A 168 2.06 10.72 -1.31
C ARG A 168 1.65 12.20 -1.38
N VAL A 169 2.25 13.07 -0.57
CA VAL A 169 2.02 14.52 -0.61
C VAL A 169 2.37 15.08 -1.99
N LEU A 170 3.53 14.71 -2.56
CA LEU A 170 3.96 15.17 -3.89
C LEU A 170 3.01 14.72 -5.00
N VAL A 171 2.54 13.47 -4.97
CA VAL A 171 1.58 12.95 -5.94
C VAL A 171 0.26 13.71 -5.87
N VAL A 172 -0.27 13.93 -4.65
CA VAL A 172 -1.53 14.67 -4.46
C VAL A 172 -1.36 16.12 -4.89
N ALA A 173 -0.27 16.79 -4.51
CA ALA A 173 0.01 18.17 -4.90
C ALA A 173 0.10 18.30 -6.43
N THR A 174 0.81 17.39 -7.10
CA THR A 174 0.91 17.38 -8.57
C THR A 174 -0.45 17.17 -9.23
N ALA A 175 -1.27 16.24 -8.70
CA ALA A 175 -2.61 16.00 -9.23
C ALA A 175 -3.52 17.23 -9.08
N VAL A 176 -3.46 17.93 -7.94
CA VAL A 176 -4.20 19.18 -7.70
C VAL A 176 -3.72 20.28 -8.64
N MET A 177 -2.40 20.45 -8.80
CA MET A 177 -1.83 21.45 -9.72
C MET A 177 -2.30 21.22 -11.16
N ILE A 178 -2.30 19.97 -11.63
CA ILE A 178 -2.80 19.64 -12.97
C ILE A 178 -4.28 19.98 -13.06
N ALA A 179 -5.10 19.58 -12.09
CA ALA A 179 -6.54 19.87 -12.08
C ALA A 179 -6.87 21.37 -12.10
N VAL A 180 -6.02 22.21 -11.49
CA VAL A 180 -6.18 23.67 -11.50
C VAL A 180 -5.75 24.28 -12.83
N VAL A 181 -4.59 23.88 -13.36
CA VAL A 181 -4.00 24.49 -14.57
C VAL A 181 -4.69 24.02 -15.85
N SER A 182 -5.16 22.77 -15.90
CA SER A 182 -5.84 22.19 -17.06
C SER A 182 -7.35 22.44 -17.05
N TRP A 183 -7.83 23.42 -16.29
CA TRP A 183 -9.25 23.73 -16.23
C TRP A 183 -9.71 24.45 -17.51
N GLU A 184 -10.82 23.98 -18.07
CA GLU A 184 -11.46 24.58 -19.24
C GLU A 184 -12.90 25.06 -18.91
N PRO A 185 -13.39 26.15 -19.54
CA PRO A 185 -14.77 26.57 -19.38
C PRO A 185 -15.75 25.47 -19.81
N GLY A 186 -16.65 25.06 -18.91
CA GLY A 186 -17.68 24.04 -19.17
C GLY A 186 -17.41 22.66 -18.55
N VAL A 187 -16.21 22.41 -18.01
CA VAL A 187 -15.90 21.23 -17.19
C VAL A 187 -15.92 21.55 -15.68
N PRO A 188 -16.17 20.55 -14.81
CA PRO A 188 -16.18 20.75 -13.36
C PRO A 188 -14.90 21.43 -12.86
N ASN A 189 -15.07 22.55 -12.14
CA ASN A 189 -13.96 23.30 -11.56
C ASN A 189 -13.55 22.67 -10.21
N PHE A 190 -12.26 22.36 -10.06
CA PHE A 190 -11.69 21.86 -8.80
C PHE A 190 -11.94 22.81 -7.62
N GLU A 191 -11.87 24.14 -7.82
CA GLU A 191 -12.17 25.13 -6.78
C GLU A 191 -13.62 25.01 -6.30
N ARG A 192 -14.57 24.83 -7.22
CA ARG A 192 -15.97 24.60 -6.82
C ARG A 192 -16.16 23.28 -6.09
N TYR A 193 -15.39 22.25 -6.46
CA TYR A 193 -15.42 20.95 -5.80
C TYR A 193 -14.91 21.02 -4.35
N ILE A 194 -13.79 21.70 -4.07
CA ILE A 194 -13.23 21.74 -2.71
C ILE A 194 -14.09 22.50 -1.71
N PHE A 195 -14.94 23.41 -2.19
CA PHE A 195 -15.91 24.16 -1.38
C PHE A 195 -17.33 23.59 -1.45
N SER A 196 -17.53 22.46 -2.15
CA SER A 196 -18.81 21.76 -2.15
C SER A 196 -18.90 20.75 -0.99
N ILE A 197 -20.10 20.19 -0.78
CA ILE A 197 -20.31 19.09 0.17
C ILE A 197 -19.43 17.88 -0.19
N ASP A 198 -19.28 17.57 -1.48
CA ASP A 198 -18.44 16.45 -1.95
C ASP A 198 -16.93 16.70 -1.74
N GLY A 199 -16.54 17.96 -1.53
CA GLY A 199 -15.21 18.36 -1.12
C GLY A 199 -14.80 17.81 0.26
N ILE A 200 -15.75 17.36 1.09
CA ILE A 200 -15.46 16.72 2.38
C ILE A 200 -14.53 15.51 2.24
N PHE A 201 -14.67 14.73 1.15
CA PHE A 201 -13.80 13.57 0.91
C PHE A 201 -12.37 13.98 0.58
N PHE A 202 -12.17 15.12 -0.08
CA PHE A 202 -10.85 15.69 -0.30
C PHE A 202 -10.23 16.12 1.02
N TRP A 203 -10.95 16.91 1.83
CA TRP A 203 -10.46 17.38 3.11
C TRP A 203 -10.19 16.26 4.11
N GLN A 204 -11.01 15.21 4.14
CA GLN A 204 -10.75 14.01 4.93
C GLN A 204 -9.42 13.34 4.52
N ARG A 205 -9.13 13.26 3.21
CA ARG A 205 -7.85 12.72 2.71
C ARG A 205 -6.67 13.63 3.03
N VAL A 206 -6.84 14.95 2.98
CA VAL A 206 -5.78 15.88 3.37
C VAL A 206 -5.51 15.76 4.87
N ALA A 207 -6.55 15.81 5.70
CA ALA A 207 -6.42 15.75 7.16
C ALA A 207 -5.90 14.38 7.63
N PHE A 208 -6.56 13.28 7.28
CA PHE A 208 -6.24 11.95 7.81
C PHE A 208 -5.33 11.12 6.91
N GLY A 209 -5.20 11.48 5.64
CA GLY A 209 -4.33 10.78 4.69
C GLY A 209 -2.98 11.44 4.46
N LEU A 210 -2.80 12.72 4.82
CA LEU A 210 -1.54 13.45 4.67
C LEU A 210 -1.06 14.07 5.99
N ALA A 211 -1.83 15.01 6.56
CA ALA A 211 -1.41 15.79 7.73
C ALA A 211 -1.24 14.91 8.98
N GLY A 212 -2.24 14.06 9.27
CA GLY A 212 -2.18 13.10 10.38
C GLY A 212 -0.97 12.17 10.30
N PRO A 213 -0.79 11.41 9.18
CA PRO A 213 0.39 10.57 8.99
C PRO A 213 1.71 11.34 9.07
N ALA A 214 1.79 12.58 8.56
CA ALA A 214 3.01 13.39 8.66
C ALA A 214 3.37 13.74 10.11
N VAL A 215 2.38 14.19 10.90
CA VAL A 215 2.57 14.50 12.33
C VAL A 215 2.94 13.25 13.11
N LEU A 216 2.20 12.16 12.94
CA LEU A 216 2.47 10.89 13.62
C LEU A 216 3.84 10.33 13.24
N SER A 217 4.24 10.44 11.98
CA SER A 217 5.56 10.03 11.51
C SER A 217 6.67 10.81 12.20
N TYR A 218 6.52 12.13 12.34
CA TYR A 218 7.47 12.99 13.05
C TYR A 218 7.57 12.59 14.53
N MET A 219 6.44 12.45 15.23
CA MET A 219 6.42 12.04 16.63
C MET A 219 7.06 10.66 16.85
N THR A 220 6.76 9.70 15.95
CA THR A 220 7.33 8.36 16.03
C THR A 220 8.83 8.38 15.79
N TRP A 221 9.31 9.22 14.88
CA TRP A 221 10.74 9.38 14.62
C TRP A 221 11.47 9.97 15.82
N GLU A 222 10.94 11.02 16.45
CA GLU A 222 11.53 11.60 17.67
C GLU A 222 11.58 10.60 18.83
N THR A 223 10.63 9.67 18.90
CA THR A 223 10.63 8.60 19.91
C THR A 223 11.64 7.49 19.61
N ALA A 224 11.92 7.23 18.33
CA ALA A 224 12.78 6.14 17.87
C ALA A 224 14.25 6.55 17.66
N LYS A 225 14.57 7.85 17.76
CA LYS A 225 15.91 8.42 17.63
C LYS A 225 16.76 8.15 18.88
#